data_AF-A0A6A5SB00-F1
#
_entry.id   AF-A0A6A5SB00-F1
#
_cell.length_a   1.000
_cell.length_b   1.000
_cell.length_c   1.000
_cell.angle_alpha   90.00
_cell.angle_beta   90.00
_cell.angle_gamma   90.00
#
_symmetry.space_group_name_H-M   'P 1'
#
loop_
_entity.id
_entity.type
_entity.pdbx_description
1 polymer ?
#
loop_
_entity_poly.entity_id
_entity_poly.type
_entity_poly.pdbx_seq_one_letter_code
_entity_poly.pdbx_strand_id
1 'polypeptide(L)'
;MMKIIRKPGERYCSDCIQETTNQDHEKEFERSYSWAAVGHDFKSDMYFYKVPGNKNGKLLLKVYHNQILEPIVKPWLERRDSFILEEDNDSRHGGGSSSNIVAAWKRKYGLDSYFNCSNSPDLAPIENC
;
A
#
# COMPACT_ATOMS: atom_id res chain seq x y z
N MET A 1 -2.73 14.22 -14.20
CA MET A 1 -1.81 15.26 -13.66
C MET A 1 -2.00 15.25 -12.16
N MET A 2 -1.05 14.68 -11.45
CA MET A 2 -1.06 14.59 -9.98
C MET A 2 -1.01 16.01 -9.41
N LYS A 3 -1.95 16.35 -8.53
CA LYS A 3 -2.09 17.69 -7.97
C LYS A 3 -1.92 17.62 -6.46
N ILE A 4 -0.76 18.05 -5.98
CA ILE A 4 -0.38 18.00 -4.56
C ILE A 4 -0.80 19.28 -3.82
N ILE A 5 -1.07 20.36 -4.56
CA ILE A 5 -1.41 21.68 -4.01
C ILE A 5 -2.80 22.16 -4.43
N ARG A 6 -3.40 22.99 -3.57
CA ARG A 6 -4.68 23.67 -3.80
C ARG A 6 -4.70 24.43 -5.14
N LYS A 7 -5.88 24.61 -5.76
CA LYS A 7 -6.02 25.47 -6.95
C LYS A 7 -5.64 26.91 -6.57
N PRO A 8 -5.12 27.72 -7.52
CA PRO A 8 -4.98 29.15 -7.32
C PRO A 8 -6.32 29.76 -6.87
N GLY A 9 -6.34 30.43 -5.71
CA GLY A 9 -7.56 31.02 -5.10
C GLY A 9 -8.12 30.27 -3.88
N GLU A 10 -7.81 28.98 -3.71
CA GLU A 10 -8.33 28.15 -2.59
C GLU A 10 -7.54 28.32 -1.28
N ARG A 11 -6.52 29.20 -1.26
CA ARG A 11 -5.69 29.47 -0.06
C ARG A 11 -6.45 30.21 1.04
N TYR A 12 -7.45 31.02 0.67
CA TYR A 12 -8.17 31.93 1.58
C TYR A 12 -9.65 31.59 1.74
N CYS A 13 -10.08 30.46 1.21
CA CYS A 13 -11.45 29.98 1.36
C CYS A 13 -11.60 29.42 2.79
N SER A 14 -12.58 29.93 3.54
CA SER A 14 -12.85 29.54 4.93
C SER A 14 -13.21 28.06 5.09
N ASP A 15 -13.75 27.47 4.01
CA ASP A 15 -14.35 26.13 4.03
C ASP A 15 -13.55 25.13 3.18
N CYS A 16 -12.48 25.59 2.52
CA CYS A 16 -11.60 24.77 1.69
C CYS A 16 -10.51 24.14 2.57
N ILE A 17 -10.96 23.31 3.51
CA ILE A 17 -10.09 22.43 4.30
C ILE A 17 -9.48 21.39 3.33
N GLN A 18 -8.22 21.00 3.57
CA GLN A 18 -7.48 20.07 2.72
C GLN A 18 -8.16 18.71 2.51
N GLU A 19 -9.01 18.29 3.47
CA GLU A 19 -9.90 17.15 3.33
C GLU A 19 -11.31 17.55 3.75
N THR A 20 -12.24 17.43 2.81
CA THR A 20 -13.67 17.31 3.12
C THR A 20 -14.17 16.10 2.34
N THR A 21 -14.72 15.10 3.03
CA THR A 21 -15.30 13.86 2.47
C THR A 21 -16.49 14.08 1.53
N ASN A 22 -16.91 15.33 1.34
CA ASN A 22 -18.06 15.76 0.52
C ASN A 22 -17.65 16.73 -0.60
N GLN A 23 -16.48 16.53 -1.24
CA GLN A 23 -16.16 17.26 -2.46
C GLN A 23 -16.64 16.48 -3.69
N ASP A 24 -17.61 17.04 -4.43
CA ASP A 24 -18.08 16.55 -5.74
C ASP A 24 -16.94 16.31 -6.76
N HIS A 25 -15.73 16.81 -6.46
CA HIS A 25 -14.52 16.70 -7.25
C HIS A 25 -13.64 15.47 -6.94
N GLU A 26 -13.99 14.58 -6.00
CA GLU A 26 -13.15 13.40 -5.67
C GLU A 26 -12.80 12.52 -6.89
N LYS A 27 -13.67 12.48 -7.89
CA LYS A 27 -13.46 11.72 -9.15
C LYS A 27 -12.50 12.40 -10.13
N GLU A 28 -12.22 13.69 -9.94
CA GLU A 28 -11.32 14.48 -10.78
C GLU A 28 -9.84 14.32 -10.37
N PHE A 29 -9.58 13.86 -9.14
CA PHE A 29 -8.22 13.67 -8.63
C PHE A 29 -7.71 12.25 -8.89
N GLU A 30 -6.52 12.18 -9.46
CA GLU A 30 -5.77 10.94 -9.57
C GLU A 30 -5.12 10.66 -8.21
N ARG A 31 -5.60 9.61 -7.53
CA ARG A 31 -5.02 9.15 -6.27
C ARG A 31 -3.64 8.55 -6.54
N SER A 32 -2.66 8.94 -5.73
CA SER A 32 -1.34 8.30 -5.72
C SER A 32 -1.36 7.16 -4.72
N TYR A 33 -0.74 6.03 -5.07
CA TYR A 33 -0.63 4.88 -4.18
C TYR A 33 0.82 4.64 -3.84
N SER A 34 1.11 4.54 -2.56
CA SER A 34 2.42 4.24 -2.02
C SER A 34 2.39 2.95 -1.21
N TRP A 35 3.54 2.29 -1.15
CA TRP A 35 3.83 1.17 -0.28
C TRP A 35 5.16 1.44 0.41
N ALA A 36 5.24 1.11 1.69
CA ALA A 36 6.46 1.16 2.47
C ALA A 36 6.40 0.09 3.56
N ALA A 37 7.55 -0.23 4.14
CA ALA A 37 7.67 -1.09 5.30
C ALA A 37 8.48 -0.38 6.38
N VAL A 38 8.07 -0.59 7.63
CA VAL A 38 8.81 -0.14 8.81
C VAL A 38 9.00 -1.33 9.74
N GLY A 39 10.10 -1.30 10.48
CA GLY A 39 10.43 -2.29 11.48
C GLY A 39 11.34 -1.69 12.54
N HIS A 40 11.79 -2.52 13.48
CA HIS A 40 12.77 -2.09 14.46
C HIS A 40 14.07 -1.68 13.75
N ASP A 41 14.51 -0.45 13.99
CA ASP A 41 15.68 0.18 13.33
C ASP A 41 15.68 0.08 11.80
N PHE A 42 14.49 -0.01 11.19
CA PHE A 42 14.33 -0.18 9.76
C PHE A 42 13.21 0.69 9.20
N LYS A 43 13.50 1.37 8.09
CA LYS A 43 12.51 2.03 7.23
C LYS A 43 12.91 1.76 5.78
N SER A 44 12.00 1.24 4.98
CA SER A 44 12.22 1.14 3.54
C SER A 44 12.09 2.50 2.87
N ASP A 45 12.50 2.59 1.60
CA ASP A 45 12.02 3.66 0.75
C ASP A 45 10.49 3.61 0.62
N MET A 46 9.89 4.74 0.22
CA MET A 46 8.48 4.79 -0.14
C MET A 46 8.32 4.56 -1.64
N TYR A 47 7.59 3.51 -2.00
CA TYR A 47 7.44 3.05 -3.37
C TYR A 47 6.07 3.40 -3.91
N PHE A 48 6.03 4.16 -5.01
CA PHE A 48 4.77 4.49 -5.67
C PHE A 48 4.44 3.48 -6.76
N TYR A 49 3.19 3.00 -6.77
CA TYR A 49 2.72 2.04 -7.76
C TYR A 49 1.46 2.54 -8.47
N LYS A 50 1.28 2.04 -9.70
CA LYS A 50 0.10 2.36 -10.52
C LYS A 50 -0.76 1.14 -10.67
N VAL A 51 -2.08 1.34 -10.58
CA VAL A 51 -3.07 0.30 -10.82
C VAL A 51 -3.76 0.61 -12.16
N PRO A 52 -3.41 -0.09 -13.25
CA PRO A 52 -4.00 0.17 -14.57
C PRO A 52 -5.52 0.03 -14.54
N GLY A 53 -6.22 1.01 -15.13
CA GLY A 53 -7.68 1.00 -15.23
C GLY A 53 -8.42 1.23 -13.91
N ASN A 54 -7.71 1.51 -12.80
CA ASN A 54 -8.35 1.72 -11.52
C ASN A 54 -8.18 3.18 -11.03
N LYS A 55 -9.30 3.86 -10.81
CA LYS A 55 -9.38 5.18 -10.17
C LYS A 55 -9.83 5.12 -8.70
N ASN A 56 -10.30 3.97 -8.22
CA ASN A 56 -10.91 3.82 -6.89
C ASN A 56 -9.92 3.48 -5.77
N GLY A 57 -8.66 3.20 -6.11
CA GLY A 57 -7.59 2.95 -5.16
C GLY A 57 -7.49 1.60 -4.52
N LYS A 58 -8.24 0.64 -5.03
CA LYS A 58 -8.02 -0.76 -4.69
C LYS A 58 -6.74 -1.27 -5.38
N LEU A 59 -5.76 -1.66 -4.56
CA LEU A 59 -4.64 -2.49 -5.00
C LEU A 59 -5.17 -3.72 -5.76
N LEU A 60 -4.42 -4.20 -6.76
CA LEU A 60 -4.73 -5.46 -7.45
C LEU A 60 -3.68 -6.50 -7.10
N LEU A 61 -4.10 -7.76 -6.98
CA LEU A 61 -3.21 -8.92 -6.74
C LEU A 61 -1.97 -8.91 -7.65
N LYS A 62 -2.17 -8.72 -8.96
CA LYS A 62 -1.08 -8.67 -9.95
C LYS A 62 -0.17 -7.46 -9.76
N VAL A 63 -0.71 -6.34 -9.31
CA VAL A 63 0.08 -5.12 -9.03
C VAL A 63 0.95 -5.34 -7.80
N TYR A 64 0.38 -5.88 -6.71
CA TYR A 64 1.15 -6.19 -5.52
C TYR A 64 2.29 -7.18 -5.82
N HIS A 65 1.99 -8.25 -6.54
CA HIS A 65 3.00 -9.20 -6.99
C HIS A 65 4.10 -8.55 -7.86
N ASN A 66 3.72 -7.87 -8.95
CA ASN A 66 4.68 -7.42 -9.96
C ASN A 66 5.41 -6.13 -9.61
N GLN A 67 4.81 -5.25 -8.82
CA GLN A 67 5.37 -3.93 -8.48
C GLN A 67 5.88 -3.86 -7.04
N ILE A 68 5.48 -4.78 -6.15
CA ILE A 68 5.95 -4.81 -4.76
C ILE A 68 6.78 -6.06 -4.46
N LEU A 69 6.19 -7.25 -4.53
CA LEU A 69 6.87 -8.46 -4.08
C LEU A 69 8.12 -8.80 -4.91
N GLU A 70 8.00 -8.86 -6.24
CA GLU A 70 9.13 -9.16 -7.12
C GLU A 70 10.26 -8.11 -7.09
N PRO A 71 10.00 -6.80 -7.25
CA PRO A 71 11.09 -5.82 -7.34
C PRO A 71 11.60 -5.29 -6.00
N ILE A 72 10.83 -5.39 -4.91
CA ILE A 72 11.18 -4.76 -3.62
C ILE A 72 11.46 -5.81 -2.55
N VAL A 73 10.52 -6.71 -2.27
CA VAL A 73 10.65 -7.69 -1.17
C VAL A 73 11.61 -8.82 -1.53
N LYS A 74 11.60 -9.29 -2.79
CA LYS A 74 12.49 -10.38 -3.23
C LYS A 74 13.98 -10.05 -3.08
N PRO A 75 14.48 -8.85 -3.44
CA PRO A 75 15.85 -8.48 -3.12
C PRO A 75 16.20 -8.62 -1.63
N TRP A 76 15.25 -8.39 -0.71
CA TRP A 76 15.49 -8.52 0.74
C TRP A 76 15.68 -10.01 1.11
N LEU A 77 14.87 -10.89 0.52
CA LEU A 77 15.02 -12.34 0.66
C LEU A 77 16.33 -12.87 0.05
N GLU A 78 16.70 -12.38 -1.14
CA GLU A 78 17.93 -12.80 -1.84
C GLU A 78 19.19 -12.37 -1.08
N ARG A 79 19.16 -11.20 -0.43
CA ARG A 79 20.20 -10.76 0.51
C ARG A 79 20.19 -11.51 1.84
N ARG A 80 19.14 -12.31 2.09
CA ARG A 80 18.91 -13.05 3.34
C ARG A 80 18.73 -12.12 4.54
N ASP A 81 18.06 -11.00 4.33
CA ASP A 81 17.65 -10.12 5.42
C ASP A 81 16.73 -10.90 6.36
N SER A 82 16.88 -10.71 7.68
CA SER A 82 16.05 -11.38 8.69
C SER A 82 14.85 -10.52 9.02
N PHE A 83 13.66 -10.94 8.57
CA PHE A 83 12.41 -10.24 8.82
C PHE A 83 11.21 -11.19 8.72
N ILE A 84 10.09 -10.76 9.28
CA ILE A 84 8.77 -11.36 9.04
C ILE A 84 7.88 -10.23 8.52
N LEU A 85 7.26 -10.43 7.35
CA LEU A 85 6.40 -9.41 6.76
C LEU A 85 5.01 -9.44 7.41
N GLU A 86 4.67 -8.39 8.14
CA GLU A 86 3.29 -8.10 8.56
C GLU A 86 2.54 -7.42 7.42
N GLU A 87 1.31 -7.88 7.14
CA GLU A 87 0.35 -7.22 6.25
C GLU A 87 -1.04 -7.19 6.89
N ASP A 88 -1.92 -6.32 6.39
CA ASP A 88 -3.34 -6.40 6.74
C ASP A 88 -3.99 -7.65 6.13
N ASN A 89 -5.20 -7.98 6.58
CA ASN A 89 -5.94 -9.15 6.09
C ASN A 89 -6.69 -8.89 4.76
N ASP A 90 -6.22 -8.01 3.88
CA ASP A 90 -6.81 -7.87 2.54
C ASP A 90 -6.47 -9.12 1.71
N SER A 91 -7.50 -9.69 1.06
CA SER A 91 -7.40 -10.77 0.08
C SER A 91 -6.26 -10.63 -0.94
N ARG A 92 -5.87 -9.39 -1.28
CA ARG A 92 -4.80 -9.09 -2.24
C ARG A 92 -3.40 -9.36 -1.70
N HIS A 93 -3.25 -9.48 -0.39
CA HIS A 93 -2.00 -9.88 0.26
C HIS A 93 -1.82 -11.40 0.36
N GLY A 94 -2.72 -12.17 -0.28
CA GLY A 94 -2.61 -13.63 -0.30
C GLY A 94 -3.63 -14.35 0.56
N GLY A 95 -4.51 -13.62 1.26
CA GLY A 95 -5.57 -14.21 2.07
C GLY A 95 -6.61 -14.99 1.24
N GLY A 96 -7.20 -16.03 1.85
CA GLY A 96 -8.48 -16.61 1.43
C GLY A 96 -8.51 -17.63 0.29
N SER A 97 -7.41 -17.89 -0.44
CA SER A 97 -7.41 -18.93 -1.50
C SER A 97 -6.03 -19.54 -1.77
N SER A 98 -6.00 -20.85 -2.03
CA SER A 98 -4.79 -21.59 -2.44
C SER A 98 -4.32 -21.25 -3.87
N SER A 99 -5.21 -20.75 -4.74
CA SER A 99 -4.92 -20.30 -6.10
C SER A 99 -4.46 -18.83 -6.17
N ASN A 100 -4.35 -18.16 -5.03
CA ASN A 100 -3.89 -16.78 -4.95
C ASN A 100 -2.41 -16.69 -5.34
N ILE A 101 -2.11 -15.90 -6.38
CA ILE A 101 -0.75 -15.74 -6.92
C ILE A 101 0.23 -15.19 -5.87
N VAL A 102 -0.24 -14.33 -4.96
CA VAL A 102 0.59 -13.76 -3.90
C VAL A 102 0.93 -14.84 -2.87
N ALA A 103 -0.06 -15.62 -2.44
CA ALA A 103 0.18 -16.73 -1.52
C ALA A 103 1.13 -17.78 -2.12
N ALA A 104 0.95 -18.11 -3.41
CA ALA A 104 1.84 -19.01 -4.13
C ALA A 104 3.27 -18.46 -4.22
N TRP A 105 3.42 -17.16 -4.48
CA TRP A 105 4.70 -16.49 -4.52
C TRP A 105 5.42 -16.53 -3.18
N LYS A 106 4.73 -16.18 -2.08
CA LYS A 106 5.29 -16.21 -0.72
C LYS A 106 5.82 -17.59 -0.36
N ARG A 107 5.05 -18.65 -0.63
CA ARG A 107 5.49 -20.04 -0.43
C ARG A 107 6.70 -20.41 -1.30
N LYS A 108 6.70 -20.00 -2.57
CA LYS A 108 7.79 -20.32 -3.51
C LYS A 108 9.13 -19.72 -3.08
N TYR A 109 9.11 -18.50 -2.55
CA TYR A 109 10.33 -17.79 -2.12
C TYR A 109 10.60 -17.91 -0.62
N GLY A 110 9.81 -18.68 0.12
CA GLY A 110 9.99 -18.88 1.55
C GLY A 110 9.83 -17.60 2.36
N LEU A 111 8.91 -16.71 1.97
CA LEU A 111 8.64 -15.49 2.74
C LEU A 111 7.84 -15.83 4.00
N ASP A 112 8.47 -15.66 5.16
CA ASP A 112 7.79 -15.62 6.44
C ASP A 112 6.94 -14.35 6.52
N SER A 113 5.62 -14.54 6.67
CA SER A 113 4.67 -13.44 6.75
C SER A 113 3.46 -13.83 7.60
N TYR A 114 2.79 -12.83 8.16
CA TYR A 114 1.54 -13.02 8.88
C TYR A 114 0.57 -11.87 8.57
N PHE A 115 -0.72 -12.16 8.73
CA PHE A 115 -1.76 -11.14 8.63
C PHE A 115 -2.11 -10.63 10.02
N ASN A 116 -2.15 -9.31 10.16
CA ASN A 116 -2.62 -8.66 11.38
C ASN A 116 -4.14 -8.91 11.56
N CYS A 117 -4.64 -8.66 12.77
CA CYS A 117 -6.05 -8.76 13.10
C CYS A 117 -6.89 -7.83 12.19
N SER A 118 -8.05 -8.33 11.77
CA SER A 118 -8.95 -7.57 10.89
C SER A 118 -9.45 -6.30 11.59
N ASN A 119 -9.35 -5.17 10.89
CA ASN A 119 -9.72 -3.83 11.38
C ASN A 119 -8.95 -3.40 12.64
N SER A 120 -7.66 -3.78 12.75
CA SER A 120 -6.80 -3.42 13.89
C SER A 120 -5.56 -2.63 13.44
N PRO A 121 -5.74 -1.45 12.81
CA PRO A 121 -4.61 -0.63 12.38
C PRO A 121 -3.77 -0.13 13.55
N ASP A 122 -4.35 -0.01 14.75
CA ASP A 122 -3.67 0.35 15.99
C ASP A 122 -2.57 -0.63 16.41
N LEU A 123 -2.62 -1.87 15.91
CA LEU A 123 -1.61 -2.89 16.14
C LEU A 123 -0.48 -2.87 15.11
N ALA A 124 -0.62 -2.13 14.02
CA ALA A 124 0.39 -2.02 12.98
C ALA A 124 1.33 -0.84 13.28
N PRO A 125 2.64 -1.05 13.51
CA PRO A 125 3.57 0.02 13.86
C PRO A 125 3.64 1.16 12.82
N ILE A 126 3.32 0.87 11.56
CA ILE A 126 3.32 1.84 10.46
C ILE A 126 2.18 2.86 10.54
N GLU A 127 1.10 2.54 11.25
CA GLU A 127 -0.08 3.40 11.37
C GLU A 127 0.07 4.46 12.47
N ASN A 128 1.11 4.35 13.30
CA ASN A 128 1.48 5.39 14.26
C ASN A 128 2.10 6.58 13.54
N CYS A 129 1.25 7.55 13.20
CA CYS A 129 1.63 8.87 12.68
C CYS A 129 2.03 9.84 13.80
#